data_AF-A0A853LK51-F1
#
_entry.id   AF-A0A853LK51-F1
#
_cell.length_a   1.000
_cell.length_b   1.000
_cell.length_c   1.000
_cell.angle_alpha   90.00
_cell.angle_beta   90.00
_cell.angle_gamma   90.00
#
_symmetry.space_group_name_H-M   'P 1'
#
loop_
_entity.id
_entity.type
_entity.pdbx_description
1 polymer ?
#
loop_
_entity_poly.entity_id
_entity_poly.type
_entity_poly.pdbx_seq_one_letter_code
_entity_poly.pdbx_strand_id
1 'polypeptide(L)'
;MKRRAPLGAAAVTLSAAAIFAAPGAHADNKRLNSAVVSAVYTLQHQAGCTNDVIRDNALTLAAQWHADDMMNNRNINDDTGSDGTSPQDRANAAGFTGRAAETVAINPAIAISSLELVNQWYYNPADMAIIRDCA
;
A
#
# COMPACT_ATOMS: atom_id res chain seq x y z
N MET A 1 -47.88 14.70 -63.78
CA MET A 1 -46.62 14.02 -63.37
C MET A 1 -46.25 14.44 -61.95
N LYS A 2 -46.39 13.54 -60.96
CA LYS A 2 -45.62 13.51 -59.70
C LYS A 2 -45.89 12.14 -59.06
N ARG A 3 -44.82 11.47 -58.61
CA ARG A 3 -44.70 10.05 -58.29
C ARG A 3 -44.39 9.86 -56.80
N ARG A 4 -44.87 8.73 -56.24
CA ARG A 4 -44.35 7.95 -55.07
C ARG A 4 -44.64 8.54 -53.67
N ALA A 5 -44.74 7.78 -52.57
CA ALA A 5 -44.20 6.46 -52.20
C ALA A 5 -45.03 5.80 -51.06
N PRO A 6 -44.85 4.50 -50.73
CA PRO A 6 -45.60 3.82 -49.67
C PRO A 6 -45.01 4.10 -48.26
N LEU A 7 -45.86 4.16 -47.24
CA LEU A 7 -45.46 4.24 -45.83
C LEU A 7 -44.87 2.89 -45.37
N GLY A 8 -43.58 2.87 -45.07
CA GLY A 8 -42.95 1.80 -44.30
C GLY A 8 -43.11 2.07 -42.80
N ALA A 9 -43.67 1.11 -42.07
CA ALA A 9 -43.79 1.16 -40.61
C ALA A 9 -42.41 0.92 -39.98
N ALA A 10 -41.90 1.90 -39.24
CA ALA A 10 -40.69 1.76 -38.43
C ALA A 10 -41.05 1.20 -37.05
N ALA A 11 -40.66 -0.04 -36.77
CA ALA A 11 -40.69 -0.60 -35.43
C ALA A 11 -39.50 -0.05 -34.63
N VAL A 12 -39.77 0.76 -33.61
CA VAL A 12 -38.76 1.26 -32.68
C VAL A 12 -38.63 0.26 -31.54
N THR A 13 -37.52 -0.49 -31.50
CA THR A 13 -37.17 -1.34 -30.36
C THR A 13 -36.51 -0.49 -29.29
N LEU A 14 -37.16 -0.33 -28.12
CA LEU A 14 -36.54 0.25 -26.93
C LEU A 14 -35.57 -0.77 -26.32
N SER A 15 -34.26 -0.52 -26.46
CA SER A 15 -33.23 -1.24 -25.72
C SER A 15 -33.07 -0.61 -24.33
N ALA A 16 -33.55 -1.29 -23.28
CA ALA A 16 -33.24 -0.91 -21.90
C ALA A 16 -31.79 -1.28 -21.58
N ALA A 17 -30.90 -0.30 -21.51
CA ALA A 17 -29.53 -0.50 -21.06
C ALA A 17 -29.50 -0.61 -19.52
N ALA A 18 -29.29 -1.81 -19.01
CA ALA A 18 -28.98 -2.02 -17.59
C ALA A 18 -27.57 -1.52 -17.32
N ILE A 19 -27.43 -0.46 -16.51
CA ILE A 19 -26.14 0.03 -16.03
C ILE A 19 -25.71 -0.90 -14.89
N PHE A 20 -24.90 -1.91 -15.19
CA PHE A 20 -24.19 -2.68 -14.17
C PHE A 20 -23.02 -1.83 -13.67
N ALA A 21 -23.14 -1.31 -12.45
CA ALA A 21 -21.97 -0.76 -11.75
C ALA A 21 -21.00 -1.92 -11.50
N ALA A 22 -19.78 -1.82 -12.03
CA ALA A 22 -18.73 -2.79 -11.75
C ALA A 22 -18.43 -2.78 -10.23
N PRO A 23 -18.16 -3.95 -9.60
CA PRO A 23 -17.70 -3.98 -8.23
C PRO A 23 -16.46 -3.10 -8.07
N GLY A 24 -16.43 -2.27 -7.02
CA GLY A 24 -15.23 -1.54 -6.66
C GLY A 24 -14.12 -2.53 -6.33
N ALA A 25 -13.01 -2.49 -7.07
CA ALA A 25 -11.82 -3.24 -6.71
C ALA A 25 -11.20 -2.58 -5.46
N HIS A 26 -11.43 -3.17 -4.29
CA HIS A 26 -10.77 -2.76 -3.07
C HIS A 26 -9.42 -3.48 -2.98
N ALA A 27 -8.32 -2.75 -3.21
CA ALA A 27 -6.97 -3.25 -2.92
C ALA A 27 -6.75 -3.17 -1.41
N ASP A 28 -7.14 -4.23 -0.68
CA ASP A 28 -7.05 -4.28 0.78
C ASP A 28 -5.64 -4.56 1.33
N ASN A 29 -4.64 -4.71 0.44
CA ASN A 29 -3.21 -4.94 0.69
C ASN A 29 -2.86 -6.02 1.73
N LYS A 30 -3.83 -6.82 2.17
CA LYS A 30 -3.69 -7.75 3.30
C LYS A 30 -2.61 -8.79 3.04
N ARG A 31 -2.57 -9.33 1.82
CA ARG A 31 -1.55 -10.32 1.40
C ARG A 31 -0.15 -9.72 1.41
N LEU A 32 0.00 -8.50 0.90
CA LEU A 32 1.29 -7.80 0.89
C LEU A 32 1.75 -7.53 2.32
N ASN A 33 0.90 -6.94 3.16
CA ASN A 33 1.21 -6.64 4.57
C ASN A 33 1.58 -7.91 5.36
N SER A 34 0.94 -9.04 5.07
CA SER A 34 1.28 -10.33 5.69
C SER A 34 2.64 -10.85 5.21
N ALA A 35 2.96 -10.66 3.93
CA ALA A 35 4.25 -11.05 3.36
C ALA A 35 5.41 -10.21 3.90
N VAL A 36 5.19 -8.92 4.17
CA VAL A 36 6.20 -8.04 4.82
C VAL A 36 6.62 -8.59 6.17
N VAL A 37 5.67 -8.93 7.04
CA VAL A 37 5.97 -9.49 8.38
C VAL A 37 6.73 -10.80 8.28
N SER A 38 6.29 -11.69 7.37
CA SER A 38 6.98 -12.97 7.14
C SER A 38 8.41 -12.79 6.63
N ALA A 39 8.65 -11.78 5.79
CA ALA A 39 9.98 -11.47 5.27
C ALA A 39 10.90 -10.91 6.37
N VAL A 40 10.42 -9.94 7.16
CA VAL A 40 11.17 -9.39 8.30
C VAL A 40 11.52 -10.49 9.30
N TYR A 41 10.56 -11.35 9.66
CA TYR A 41 10.81 -12.53 10.50
C TYR A 41 11.95 -13.40 9.95
N THR A 42 11.89 -13.72 8.65
CA THR A 42 12.90 -14.56 8.01
C THR A 42 14.28 -13.91 8.02
N LEU A 43 14.36 -12.61 7.70
CA LEU A 43 15.61 -11.85 7.65
C LEU A 43 16.24 -11.68 9.04
N GLN A 44 15.42 -11.48 10.08
CA GLN A 44 15.88 -11.45 11.48
C GLN A 44 16.47 -12.80 11.91
N HIS A 45 15.79 -13.90 11.62
CA HIS A 45 16.28 -15.24 11.97
C HIS A 45 17.55 -15.62 11.19
N GLN A 46 17.67 -15.20 9.94
CA GLN A 46 18.92 -15.33 9.17
C GLN A 46 20.07 -14.53 9.78
N ALA A 47 19.79 -13.43 10.47
CA ALA A 47 20.77 -12.64 11.21
C ALA A 47 21.09 -13.18 12.61
N GLY A 48 20.44 -14.29 13.04
CA GLY A 48 20.65 -14.91 14.34
C GLY A 48 19.76 -14.35 15.45
N CYS A 49 18.79 -13.48 15.13
CA CYS A 49 17.77 -13.09 16.08
C CYS A 49 16.88 -14.30 16.46
N THR A 50 16.35 -14.29 17.68
CA THR A 50 15.52 -15.39 18.24
C THR A 50 14.15 -14.93 18.71
N ASN A 51 13.83 -13.65 18.51
CA ASN A 51 12.54 -13.05 18.84
C ASN A 51 11.49 -13.35 17.76
N ASP A 52 10.23 -13.28 18.15
CA ASP A 52 9.11 -13.22 17.22
C ASP A 52 8.95 -11.80 16.65
N VAL A 53 8.35 -11.72 15.46
CA VAL A 53 7.92 -10.46 14.84
C VAL A 53 6.40 -10.36 14.93
N ILE A 54 5.93 -9.56 15.89
CA ILE A 54 4.51 -9.41 16.20
C ILE A 54 4.01 -8.09 15.61
N ARG A 55 2.89 -8.13 14.89
CA ARG A 55 2.23 -6.92 14.42
C ARG A 55 1.61 -6.16 15.60
N ASP A 56 1.97 -4.90 15.72
CA ASP A 56 1.34 -3.95 16.63
C ASP A 56 0.35 -3.04 15.87
N ASN A 57 -0.83 -2.80 16.47
CA ASN A 57 -1.88 -2.01 15.83
C ASN A 57 -1.53 -0.52 15.75
N ALA A 58 -0.86 0.02 16.77
CA ALA A 58 -0.42 1.42 16.77
C ALA A 58 0.69 1.64 15.73
N LEU A 59 1.67 0.73 15.65
CA LEU A 59 2.69 0.80 14.59
C LEU A 59 2.10 0.63 13.18
N THR A 60 1.11 -0.26 13.02
CA THR A 60 0.39 -0.41 11.74
C THR A 60 -0.32 0.89 11.35
N LEU A 61 -0.95 1.57 12.31
CA LEU A 61 -1.64 2.84 12.09
C LEU A 61 -0.66 3.98 11.75
N ALA A 62 0.47 4.07 12.48
CA ALA A 62 1.50 5.06 12.21
C ALA A 62 2.10 4.91 10.80
N ALA A 63 2.37 3.66 10.38
CA ALA A 63 2.85 3.37 9.02
C ALA A 63 1.80 3.70 7.95
N GLN A 64 0.51 3.44 8.22
CA GLN A 64 -0.58 3.79 7.30
C GLN A 64 -0.68 5.30 7.11
N TRP A 65 -0.61 6.09 8.20
CA TRP A 65 -0.61 7.55 8.11
C TRP A 65 0.54 8.07 7.26
N HIS A 66 1.75 7.53 7.42
CA HIS A 66 2.90 7.95 6.62
C HIS A 66 2.76 7.55 5.14
N ALA A 67 2.26 6.34 4.88
CA ALA A 67 1.98 5.90 3.52
C ALA A 67 0.94 6.79 2.82
N ASP A 68 -0.14 7.15 3.52
CA ASP A 68 -1.16 8.06 3.01
C ASP A 68 -0.60 9.47 2.79
N ASP A 69 0.27 9.95 3.68
CA ASP A 69 0.94 11.24 3.55
C ASP A 69 1.83 11.29 2.28
N MET A 70 2.69 10.28 2.08
CA MET A 70 3.52 10.17 0.87
C MET A 70 2.71 10.10 -0.43
N MET A 71 1.55 9.42 -0.40
CA MET A 71 0.66 9.33 -1.56
C MET A 71 0.02 10.67 -1.92
N ASN A 72 -0.22 11.52 -0.92
CA ASN A 72 -0.78 12.85 -1.11
C ASN A 72 0.29 13.93 -1.37
N ASN A 73 1.53 13.70 -0.93
CA ASN A 73 2.65 14.64 -1.01
C ASN A 73 3.83 14.04 -1.80
N ARG A 74 3.81 14.21 -3.13
CA ARG A 74 4.77 13.60 -4.07
C ARG A 74 6.25 13.99 -3.85
N ASN A 75 6.51 15.02 -3.05
CA ASN A 75 7.86 15.48 -2.70
C ASN A 75 8.43 14.78 -1.46
N ILE A 76 7.68 13.85 -0.85
CA ILE A 76 8.10 13.09 0.32
C ILE A 76 8.44 11.67 -0.10
N ASN A 77 9.66 11.27 0.20
CA ASN A 77 10.22 9.96 -0.10
C ASN A 77 11.21 9.50 0.98
N ASP A 78 11.09 10.05 2.19
CA ASP A 78 11.90 9.73 3.35
C ASP A 78 11.02 9.45 4.57
N ASP A 79 11.64 9.29 5.74
CA ASP A 79 10.97 8.95 6.99
C ASP A 79 10.25 10.16 7.65
N THR A 80 10.46 11.37 7.15
CA THR A 80 9.88 12.60 7.72
C THR A 80 8.55 12.91 7.06
N GLY A 81 7.50 13.08 7.87
CA GLY A 81 6.18 13.46 7.36
C GLY A 81 6.13 14.87 6.79
N SER A 82 5.09 15.18 6.01
CA SER A 82 4.84 16.52 5.46
C SER A 82 4.63 17.59 6.54
N ASP A 83 4.24 17.15 7.72
CA ASP A 83 4.08 17.94 8.94
C ASP A 83 5.37 18.05 9.77
N GLY A 84 6.48 17.47 9.30
CA GLY A 84 7.78 17.46 9.96
C GLY A 84 7.91 16.42 11.07
N THR A 85 6.94 15.51 11.24
CA THR A 85 7.00 14.46 12.27
C THR A 85 7.99 13.37 11.89
N SER A 86 8.71 12.85 12.90
CA SER A 86 9.55 11.66 12.75
C SER A 86 8.72 10.37 12.88
N PRO A 87 9.27 9.19 12.52
CA PRO A 87 8.58 7.92 12.77
C PRO A 87 8.24 7.69 14.24
N GLN A 88 9.11 8.12 15.16
CA GLN A 88 8.86 7.99 16.59
C GLN A 88 7.70 8.89 17.04
N ASP A 89 7.61 10.11 16.52
CA ASP A 89 6.50 11.02 16.83
C ASP A 89 5.17 10.43 16.36
N ARG A 90 5.14 9.87 15.14
CA ARG A 90 3.95 9.19 14.59
C ARG A 90 3.57 7.95 15.40
N ALA A 91 4.55 7.12 15.79
CA ALA A 91 4.31 5.95 16.64
C ALA A 91 3.73 6.36 18.01
N ASN A 92 4.27 7.41 18.64
CA ASN A 92 3.76 7.96 19.90
C ASN A 92 2.33 8.48 19.73
N ALA A 93 2.05 9.22 18.65
CA ALA A 93 0.71 9.73 18.34
C ALA A 93 -0.32 8.61 18.09
N ALA A 94 0.12 7.48 17.55
CA ALA A 94 -0.70 6.28 17.40
C ALA A 94 -0.90 5.49 18.71
N GLY A 95 -0.22 5.89 19.80
CA GLY A 95 -0.31 5.25 21.11
C GLY A 95 0.71 4.13 21.35
N PHE A 96 1.71 3.96 20.49
CA PHE A 96 2.80 3.01 20.71
C PHE A 96 3.73 3.50 21.82
N THR A 97 4.07 2.62 22.76
CA THR A 97 5.05 2.91 23.82
C THR A 97 6.27 2.04 23.60
N GLY A 98 7.36 2.65 23.12
CA GLY A 98 8.59 1.95 22.80
C GLY A 98 9.45 2.74 21.82
N ARG A 99 10.57 2.14 21.40
CA ARG A 99 11.40 2.70 20.32
C ARG A 99 10.84 2.27 18.97
N ALA A 100 10.67 3.22 18.07
CA ALA A 100 10.26 2.97 16.70
C ALA A 100 11.37 3.36 15.73
N ALA A 101 11.55 2.55 14.70
CA ALA A 101 12.37 2.82 13.53
C ALA A 101 11.54 2.49 12.29
N GLU A 102 11.87 3.09 11.16
CA GLU A 102 11.08 2.97 9.94
C GLU A 102 11.96 2.56 8.76
N THR A 103 11.38 1.77 7.87
CA THR A 103 11.89 1.58 6.51
C THR A 103 10.77 1.92 5.55
N VAL A 104 11.12 2.57 4.44
CA VAL A 104 10.18 2.97 3.40
C VAL A 104 10.58 2.32 2.09
N ALA A 105 9.60 1.77 1.37
CA ALA A 105 9.78 1.22 0.02
C ALA A 105 8.79 1.90 -0.92
N ILE A 106 9.31 2.56 -1.96
CA ILE A 106 8.51 3.23 -2.99
C ILE A 106 8.77 2.51 -4.32
N ASN A 107 7.70 2.19 -5.04
CA ASN A 107 7.78 1.58 -6.37
C ASN A 107 7.00 2.44 -7.37
N PRO A 108 7.57 2.79 -8.53
CA PRO A 108 6.86 3.57 -9.57
C PRO A 108 5.69 2.81 -10.22
N ALA A 109 5.58 1.50 -10.04
CA ALA A 109 4.48 0.70 -10.55
C ALA A 109 3.15 0.94 -9.78
N ILE A 110 2.02 0.56 -10.39
CA ILE A 110 0.68 0.67 -9.79
C ILE A 110 0.53 -0.20 -8.53
N ALA A 111 1.34 -1.26 -8.41
CA ALA A 111 1.39 -2.12 -7.25
C ALA A 111 2.82 -2.62 -7.02
N ILE A 112 3.20 -2.79 -5.75
CA ILE A 112 4.47 -3.38 -5.34
C ILE A 112 4.26 -4.86 -4.99
N SER A 113 5.16 -5.73 -5.45
CA SER A 113 5.21 -7.11 -4.98
C SER A 113 6.08 -7.26 -3.72
N SER A 114 5.83 -8.29 -2.92
CA SER A 114 6.66 -8.60 -1.76
C SER A 114 8.12 -8.88 -2.12
N LEU A 115 8.38 -9.45 -3.31
CA LEU A 115 9.74 -9.72 -3.78
C LEU A 115 10.49 -8.41 -4.09
N GLU A 116 9.84 -7.47 -4.78
CA GLU A 116 10.44 -6.16 -5.07
C GLU A 116 10.75 -5.40 -3.79
N LEU A 117 9.80 -5.37 -2.85
CA LEU A 117 9.96 -4.73 -1.54
C LEU A 117 11.15 -5.31 -0.78
N VAL A 118 11.22 -6.65 -0.67
CA VAL A 118 12.34 -7.30 0.04
C VAL A 118 13.67 -7.08 -0.67
N ASN A 119 13.69 -7.06 -2.01
CA ASN A 119 14.92 -6.76 -2.75
C ASN A 119 15.41 -5.33 -2.50
N GLN A 120 14.51 -4.34 -2.47
CA GLN A 120 14.89 -2.95 -2.17
C GLN A 120 15.57 -2.87 -0.79
N TRP A 121 14.93 -3.43 0.24
CA TRP A 121 15.50 -3.46 1.59
C TRP A 121 16.80 -4.25 1.65
N TYR A 122 16.86 -5.45 1.08
CA TYR A 122 18.02 -6.35 1.19
C TYR A 122 19.32 -5.72 0.67
N TYR A 123 19.23 -4.89 -0.37
CA TYR A 123 20.38 -4.20 -0.94
C TYR A 123 20.61 -2.79 -0.39
N ASN A 124 19.75 -2.31 0.52
CA ASN A 124 19.97 -1.07 1.27
C ASN A 124 20.55 -1.37 2.66
N PRO A 125 21.81 -1.00 2.94
CA PRO A 125 22.45 -1.30 4.22
C PRO A 125 21.77 -0.60 5.41
N ALA A 126 21.14 0.56 5.21
CA ALA A 126 20.42 1.26 6.28
C ALA A 126 19.13 0.51 6.67
N ASP A 127 18.34 0.09 5.69
CA ASP A 127 17.13 -0.70 5.93
C ASP A 127 17.47 -2.05 6.57
N MET A 128 18.52 -2.72 6.09
CA MET A 128 18.96 -3.99 6.67
C MET A 128 19.52 -3.85 8.08
N ALA A 129 20.06 -2.69 8.46
CA ALA A 129 20.49 -2.44 9.84
C ALA A 129 19.28 -2.41 10.79
N ILE A 130 18.17 -1.79 10.36
CA ILE A 130 16.92 -1.76 11.13
C ILE A 130 16.28 -3.15 11.17
N ILE A 131 16.13 -3.80 10.00
CA ILE A 131 15.46 -5.10 9.90
C ILE A 131 16.17 -6.19 10.69
N ARG A 132 17.52 -6.17 10.74
CA ARG A 132 18.33 -7.17 11.45
C ARG A 132 18.64 -6.80 12.91
N ASP A 133 18.10 -5.70 13.41
CA ASP A 133 18.22 -5.38 14.83
C ASP A 133 17.39 -6.38 15.65
N CYS A 134 18.02 -7.02 16.64
CA CYS A 134 17.38 -8.00 17.52
C CYS A 134 16.96 -7.38 18.88
N ALA A 135 17.12 -6.07 19.05
CA ALA A 135 16.89 -5.34 20.29
C ALA A 135 15.41 -5.11 20.63
#